data_AF-A0A368Y0Z7-F1
#
_entry.id   AF-A0A368Y0Z7-F1
#
_cell.length_a   1.000
_cell.length_b   1.000
_cell.length_c   1.000
_cell.angle_alpha   90.00
_cell.angle_beta   90.00
_cell.angle_gamma   90.00
#
_symmetry.space_group_name_H-M   'P 1'
#
loop_
_entity.id
_entity.type
_entity.pdbx_description
1 polymer ?
#
loop_
_entity_poly.entity_id
_entity_poly.type
_entity_poly.pdbx_seq_one_letter_code
_entity_poly.pdbx_strand_id
1 'polypeptide(L)'
;MAKDILGMDRKGLSNLTLNELEQKMREEQFDDNLIKDLMEVLKQRLIKYGESEFQKWLYNLNFRCPEEFQNESLALEFYERNHAWIEEQTAKLEQETNISWLVQAEDLKDYNINARKVQLVIRHRLSEIVLELI
;
A
#
# COMPACT_ATOMS: atom_id res chain seq x y z
N MET A 1 -19.84 6.55 -24.65
CA MET A 1 -19.50 5.13 -24.44
C MET A 1 -18.04 5.07 -24.00
N ALA A 2 -17.79 4.90 -22.71
CA ALA A 2 -16.44 4.85 -22.12
C ALA A 2 -16.17 3.42 -21.63
N LYS A 3 -16.09 2.47 -22.56
CA LYS A 3 -15.89 1.05 -22.23
C LYS A 3 -14.43 0.59 -22.28
N ASP A 4 -13.48 1.41 -22.74
CA ASP A 4 -12.19 0.88 -23.19
C ASP A 4 -10.94 1.68 -22.76
N ILE A 5 -10.91 2.31 -21.57
CA ILE A 5 -9.64 2.88 -21.03
C ILE A 5 -8.96 1.94 -20.03
N LEU A 6 -9.67 0.93 -19.53
CA LEU A 6 -9.10 -0.09 -18.66
C LEU A 6 -9.65 -1.43 -19.14
N GLY A 7 -8.86 -2.19 -19.89
CA GLY A 7 -9.19 -3.54 -20.36
C GLY A 7 -9.29 -4.57 -19.23
N MET A 8 -9.99 -4.24 -18.15
CA MET A 8 -10.23 -5.12 -17.00
C MET A 8 -11.68 -5.53 -16.95
N ASP A 9 -11.88 -6.84 -16.86
CA ASP A 9 -13.15 -7.42 -16.45
C ASP A 9 -13.52 -6.84 -15.07
N ARG A 10 -14.74 -6.29 -14.93
CA ARG A 10 -15.26 -5.76 -13.66
C ARG A 10 -15.19 -6.75 -12.50
N LYS A 11 -15.00 -8.04 -12.80
CA LYS A 11 -14.82 -9.14 -11.83
C LYS A 11 -13.49 -9.07 -11.06
N GLY A 12 -12.41 -8.54 -11.65
CA GLY A 12 -11.12 -8.46 -10.93
C GLY A 12 -11.15 -7.40 -9.82
N LEU A 13 -11.79 -6.25 -10.08
CA LEU A 13 -11.89 -5.17 -9.10
C LEU A 13 -12.85 -5.48 -7.95
N SER A 14 -13.86 -6.35 -8.15
CA SER A 14 -14.78 -6.72 -7.07
C SER A 14 -14.12 -7.51 -5.94
N ASN A 15 -12.94 -8.10 -6.17
CA ASN A 15 -12.17 -8.79 -5.14
C ASN A 15 -11.31 -7.83 -4.30
N LEU A 16 -11.18 -6.56 -4.70
CA LEU A 16 -10.40 -5.56 -3.96
C LEU A 16 -11.23 -4.98 -2.79
N THR A 17 -11.60 -5.86 -1.85
CA THR A 17 -12.36 -5.50 -0.64
C THR A 17 -11.46 -5.49 0.59
N LEU A 18 -11.88 -4.81 1.66
CA LEU A 18 -11.17 -4.81 2.93
C LEU A 18 -10.95 -6.23 3.48
N ASN A 19 -11.93 -7.11 3.33
CA ASN A 19 -11.85 -8.48 3.85
C ASN A 19 -10.80 -9.30 3.10
N GLU A 20 -10.77 -9.20 1.77
CA GLU A 20 -9.80 -9.91 0.94
C GLU A 20 -8.38 -9.40 1.18
N LEU A 21 -8.20 -8.08 1.35
CA LEU A 21 -6.91 -7.50 1.72
C LEU A 21 -6.44 -7.97 3.09
N GLU A 22 -7.32 -7.97 4.10
CA GLU A 22 -6.98 -8.47 5.43
C GLU A 22 -6.59 -9.94 5.39
N GLN A 23 -7.37 -10.77 4.69
CA GLN A 23 -7.06 -12.19 4.54
C GLN A 23 -5.70 -12.38 3.87
N LYS A 24 -5.42 -11.65 2.79
CA LYS A 24 -4.14 -11.74 2.08
C LYS A 24 -2.96 -11.30 2.92
N MET A 25 -3.08 -10.22 3.68
CA MET A 25 -2.02 -9.81 4.62
C MET A 25 -1.73 -10.90 5.68
N ARG A 26 -2.76 -11.62 6.14
CA ARG A 26 -2.57 -12.75 7.06
C ARG A 26 -1.89 -13.94 6.38
N GLU A 27 -2.24 -14.25 5.14
CA GLU A 27 -1.58 -15.30 4.33
C GLU A 27 -0.09 -14.99 4.13
N GLU A 28 0.24 -13.73 3.86
CA GLU A 28 1.61 -13.21 3.74
C GLU A 28 2.33 -12.99 5.09
N GLN A 29 1.73 -13.44 6.20
CA GLN A 29 2.30 -13.41 7.55
C GLN A 29 2.67 -12.01 8.05
N PHE A 30 1.88 -11.00 7.71
CA PHE A 30 2.03 -9.66 8.27
C PHE A 30 1.73 -9.70 9.78
N ASP A 31 2.40 -8.85 10.55
CA ASP A 31 2.13 -8.73 11.99
C ASP A 31 0.68 -8.28 12.23
N ASP A 32 0.01 -8.87 13.23
CA ASP A 32 -1.39 -8.55 13.53
C ASP A 32 -1.62 -7.07 13.88
N ASN A 33 -0.66 -6.41 14.53
CA ASN A 33 -0.77 -4.99 14.85
C ASN A 33 -0.60 -4.13 13.60
N LEU A 34 0.32 -4.52 12.71
CA LEU A 34 0.48 -3.87 11.42
C LEU A 34 -0.79 -3.98 10.58
N ILE A 35 -1.39 -5.18 10.50
CA ILE A 35 -2.65 -5.41 9.81
C ILE A 35 -3.70 -4.47 10.37
N LYS A 36 -3.85 -4.42 11.70
CA LYS A 36 -4.81 -3.53 12.35
C LYS A 36 -4.58 -2.05 12.01
N ASP A 37 -3.35 -1.57 12.10
CA ASP A 37 -3.00 -0.17 11.80
C ASP A 37 -3.29 0.15 10.32
N LEU A 38 -2.93 -0.74 9.40
CA LEU A 38 -3.17 -0.53 7.97
C LEU A 38 -4.66 -0.59 7.63
N MET A 39 -5.39 -1.53 8.23
CA MET A 39 -6.83 -1.68 8.04
C MET A 39 -7.59 -0.45 8.56
N GLU A 40 -7.11 0.22 9.60
CA GLU A 40 -7.68 1.48 10.05
C GLU A 40 -7.58 2.57 8.96
N VAL A 41 -6.41 2.72 8.35
CA VAL A 41 -6.18 3.68 7.26
C VAL A 41 -7.05 3.34 6.04
N LEU A 42 -7.06 2.08 5.61
CA LEU A 42 -7.84 1.61 4.46
C LEU A 42 -9.34 1.79 4.68
N LYS A 43 -9.83 1.51 5.90
CA LYS A 43 -11.23 1.70 6.28
C LYS A 43 -11.63 3.17 6.27
N GLN A 44 -10.78 4.06 6.78
CA GLN A 44 -11.04 5.51 6.73
C GLN A 44 -11.17 6.00 5.27
N ARG A 45 -10.29 5.54 4.38
CA ARG A 45 -10.38 5.86 2.94
C ARG A 45 -11.67 5.34 2.32
N LEU A 46 -12.02 4.08 2.57
CA LEU A 46 -13.25 3.48 2.06
C LEU A 46 -14.50 4.26 2.49
N ILE A 47 -14.58 4.64 3.77
CA ILE A 47 -15.69 5.44 4.31
C ILE A 47 -15.75 6.80 3.62
N LYS A 48 -14.60 7.44 3.37
CA LYS A 48 -14.53 8.80 2.82
C LYS A 48 -14.91 8.88 1.34
N TYR A 49 -14.46 7.93 0.52
CA TYR A 49 -14.60 8.01 -0.94
C TYR A 49 -15.53 6.97 -1.56
N GLY A 50 -15.95 5.96 -0.79
CA GLY A 50 -16.79 4.87 -1.26
C GLY A 50 -16.02 3.78 -2.00
N GLU A 51 -16.70 2.66 -2.23
CA GLU A 51 -16.11 1.41 -2.73
C GLU A 51 -15.48 1.54 -4.12
N SER A 52 -16.16 2.18 -5.07
CA SER A 52 -15.66 2.27 -6.45
C SER A 52 -14.34 3.08 -6.53
N GLU A 53 -14.23 4.17 -5.76
CA GLU A 53 -13.01 4.98 -5.75
C GLU A 53 -11.90 4.31 -4.93
N PHE A 54 -12.25 3.59 -3.87
CA PHE A 54 -11.31 2.76 -3.10
C PHE A 54 -10.67 1.67 -3.97
N GLN A 55 -11.47 0.90 -4.72
CA GLN A 55 -10.97 -0.16 -5.61
C GLN A 55 -10.07 0.39 -6.72
N LYS A 56 -10.47 1.50 -7.36
CA LYS A 56 -9.64 2.18 -8.36
C LYS A 56 -8.33 2.68 -7.76
N TRP A 57 -8.37 3.25 -6.57
CA TRP A 57 -7.17 3.73 -5.90
C TRP A 57 -6.21 2.58 -5.59
N LEU A 58 -6.69 1.48 -4.99
CA LEU A 58 -5.89 0.29 -4.70
C LEU A 58 -5.22 -0.27 -5.95
N TYR A 59 -6.00 -0.43 -7.03
CA TYR A 59 -5.48 -0.92 -8.30
C TYR A 59 -4.31 -0.07 -8.83
N ASN A 60 -4.35 1.24 -8.58
CA ASN A 60 -3.36 2.18 -9.07
C ASN A 60 -2.18 2.42 -8.11
N LEU A 61 -2.09 1.71 -6.97
CA LEU A 61 -0.96 1.84 -6.03
C LEU A 61 0.39 1.49 -6.67
N ASN A 62 0.41 0.59 -7.66
CA ASN A 62 1.61 0.30 -8.45
C ASN A 62 2.20 1.53 -9.14
N PHE A 63 1.37 2.54 -9.42
CA PHE A 63 1.72 3.72 -10.20
C PHE A 63 1.64 5.01 -9.38
N ARG A 64 1.24 4.94 -8.11
CA ARG A 64 0.95 6.11 -7.26
C ARG A 64 1.30 5.85 -5.80
N CYS A 65 1.70 6.90 -5.10
CA CYS A 65 1.90 6.80 -3.66
C CYS A 65 0.57 6.70 -2.91
N PRO A 66 0.52 5.98 -1.78
CA PRO A 66 -0.61 6.00 -0.86
C PRO A 66 -0.86 7.43 -0.35
N GLU A 67 -1.92 8.07 -0.81
CA GLU A 67 -2.21 9.49 -0.54
C GLU A 67 -2.36 9.78 0.96
N GLU A 68 -2.90 8.84 1.73
CA GLU A 68 -3.03 8.94 3.19
C GLU A 68 -1.66 9.13 3.86
N PHE A 69 -0.64 8.45 3.35
CA PHE A 69 0.72 8.50 3.88
C PHE A 69 1.55 9.65 3.29
N GLN A 70 0.98 10.48 2.42
CA GLN A 70 1.55 11.80 2.10
C GLN A 70 1.43 12.77 3.29
N ASN A 71 0.51 12.50 4.22
CA ASN A 71 0.57 13.16 5.52
C ASN A 71 1.78 12.62 6.29
N GLU A 72 2.84 13.42 6.33
CA GLU A 72 4.11 13.04 6.95
C GLU A 72 3.95 12.68 8.44
N SER A 73 3.08 13.36 9.19
CA SER A 73 2.82 13.02 10.60
C SER A 73 2.20 11.63 10.75
N LEU A 74 1.24 11.27 9.89
CA LEU A 74 0.63 9.93 9.90
C LEU A 74 1.67 8.86 9.53
N ALA A 75 2.50 9.13 8.51
CA ALA A 75 3.55 8.20 8.10
C ALA A 75 4.60 8.00 9.20
N LEU A 76 4.95 9.05 9.94
CA LEU A 76 5.87 8.95 11.08
C LEU A 76 5.26 8.17 12.25
N GLU A 77 4.02 8.43 12.63
CA GLU A 77 3.34 7.64 13.68
C GLU A 77 3.20 6.17 13.29
N PHE A 78 2.96 5.88 12.01
CA PHE A 78 2.91 4.51 11.51
C PHE A 78 4.29 3.85 11.60
N TYR A 79 5.34 4.57 11.21
CA TYR A 79 6.73 4.11 11.31
C TYR A 79 7.10 3.80 12.76
N GLU A 80 6.80 4.69 13.71
CA GLU A 80 7.14 4.47 15.12
C GLU A 80 6.48 3.23 15.70
N ARG A 81 5.21 2.98 15.35
CA ARG A 81 4.48 1.78 15.78
C ARG A 81 4.98 0.49 15.13
N ASN A 82 5.44 0.57 13.88
CA ASN A 82 5.75 -0.59 13.05
C ASN A 82 7.22 -0.62 12.60
N HIS A 83 8.12 0.03 13.33
CA HIS A 83 9.51 0.30 12.93
C HIS A 83 10.24 -0.95 12.48
N ALA A 84 10.20 -2.01 13.29
CA ALA A 84 10.93 -3.25 13.02
C ALA A 84 10.51 -3.87 11.68
N TRP A 85 9.21 -3.92 11.42
CA TRP A 85 8.67 -4.45 10.18
C TRP A 85 9.03 -3.56 8.97
N ILE A 86 8.95 -2.23 9.10
CA ILE A 86 9.31 -1.32 8.01
C ILE A 86 10.78 -1.44 7.62
N GLU A 87 11.69 -1.52 8.60
CA GLU A 87 13.11 -1.69 8.32
C GLU A 87 13.42 -3.04 7.69
N GLU A 88 12.80 -4.12 8.17
CA GLU A 88 12.91 -5.45 7.59
C GLU A 88 12.43 -5.46 6.13
N GLN A 89 11.24 -4.93 5.86
CA GLN A 89 10.68 -4.88 4.51
C GLN A 89 11.49 -3.99 3.59
N THR A 90 12.04 -2.87 4.08
CA THR A 90 12.92 -2.01 3.29
C THR A 90 14.16 -2.77 2.84
N ALA A 91 14.82 -3.50 3.75
CA ALA A 91 15.98 -4.32 3.42
C ALA A 91 15.61 -5.47 2.46
N LYS A 92 14.46 -6.11 2.66
CA LYS A 92 13.94 -7.17 1.78
C LYS A 92 13.70 -6.65 0.36
N LEU A 93 13.09 -5.47 0.21
CA LEU A 93 12.88 -4.83 -1.09
C LEU A 93 14.18 -4.52 -1.82
N GLU A 94 15.22 -4.07 -1.10
CA GLU A 94 16.54 -3.86 -1.72
C GLU A 94 17.14 -5.16 -2.25
N GLN A 95 16.96 -6.26 -1.54
CA GLN A 95 17.43 -7.58 -1.96
C GLN A 95 16.63 -8.14 -3.14
N GLU A 96 15.29 -8.01 -3.10
CA GLU A 96 14.38 -8.49 -4.15
C GLU A 96 14.62 -7.76 -5.48
N THR A 97 14.85 -6.46 -5.43
CA THR A 97 15.00 -5.61 -6.62
C THR A 97 16.45 -5.42 -7.05
N ASN A 98 17.41 -5.68 -6.17
CA ASN A 98 18.81 -5.28 -6.32
C ASN A 98 19.00 -3.77 -6.60
N ILE A 99 18.07 -2.95 -6.09
CA ILE A 99 18.06 -1.49 -6.22
C ILE A 99 17.96 -0.90 -4.81
N SER A 100 18.77 0.11 -4.49
CA SER A 100 18.67 0.75 -3.17
C SER A 100 17.31 1.40 -2.95
N TRP A 101 16.77 1.32 -1.73
CA TRP A 101 15.49 1.90 -1.35
C TRP A 101 15.49 3.43 -1.59
N LEU A 102 16.65 4.08 -1.46
CA LEU A 102 16.81 5.50 -1.76
C LEU A 102 16.47 5.84 -3.21
N VAL A 103 16.82 4.96 -4.15
CA VAL A 103 16.53 5.08 -5.57
C VAL A 103 15.08 4.69 -5.85
N GLN A 104 14.59 3.61 -5.23
CA GLN A 104 13.19 3.18 -5.37
C GLN A 104 12.17 4.22 -4.87
N ALA A 105 12.58 5.08 -3.92
CA ALA A 105 11.77 6.15 -3.35
C ALA A 105 12.28 7.55 -3.74
N GLU A 106 12.95 7.70 -4.89
CA GLU A 106 13.46 9.00 -5.37
C GLU A 106 12.33 10.03 -5.57
N ASP A 107 11.15 9.55 -5.99
CA ASP A 107 9.91 10.33 -6.12
C ASP A 107 9.44 10.95 -4.80
N LEU A 108 9.93 10.44 -3.67
CA LEU A 108 9.58 10.88 -2.32
C LEU A 108 10.72 11.63 -1.63
N LYS A 109 11.77 12.05 -2.34
CA LYS A 109 12.99 12.63 -1.75
C LYS A 109 12.78 13.84 -0.83
N ASP A 110 11.68 14.58 -1.02
CA ASP A 110 11.36 15.79 -0.25
C ASP A 110 10.69 15.47 1.11
N TYR A 111 10.32 14.20 1.36
CA TYR A 111 9.77 13.74 2.64
C TYR A 111 10.87 13.26 3.61
N ASN A 112 10.53 13.24 4.90
CA ASN A 112 11.32 12.62 5.96
C ASN A 112 11.67 11.17 5.61
N ILE A 113 12.90 10.77 5.95
CA ILE A 113 13.44 9.44 5.65
C ILE A 113 12.53 8.28 6.11
N ASN A 114 11.92 8.39 7.28
CA ASN A 114 11.04 7.36 7.83
C ASN A 114 9.69 7.33 7.10
N ALA A 115 9.14 8.51 6.80
CA ALA A 115 7.91 8.63 6.02
C ALA A 115 8.10 8.07 4.59
N ARG A 116 9.27 8.30 3.98
CA ARG A 116 9.65 7.72 2.67
C ARG A 116 9.64 6.21 2.70
N LYS A 117 10.26 5.60 3.72
CA LYS A 117 10.30 4.14 3.87
C LYS A 117 8.90 3.55 4.03
N VAL A 118 8.05 4.17 4.86
CA VAL A 118 6.65 3.74 5.02
C VAL A 118 5.91 3.77 3.70
N GLN A 119 5.97 4.89 2.97
CA GLN A 119 5.31 5.01 1.68
C GLN A 119 5.84 4.00 0.66
N LEU A 120 7.15 3.77 0.60
CA LEU A 120 7.77 2.78 -0.27
C LEU A 120 7.26 1.36 0.04
N VAL A 121 7.36 0.94 1.31
CA VAL A 121 7.00 -0.40 1.75
C VAL A 121 5.51 -0.65 1.54
N ILE A 122 4.65 0.25 2.03
CA ILE A 122 3.19 0.09 1.91
C ILE A 122 2.76 0.08 0.45
N ARG A 123 3.33 0.97 -0.39
CA ARG A 123 3.05 0.98 -1.83
C ARG A 123 3.37 -0.36 -2.45
N HIS A 124 4.57 -0.91 -2.19
CA HIS A 124 5.02 -2.14 -2.81
C HIS A 124 4.19 -3.34 -2.35
N ARG A 125 4.08 -3.51 -1.03
CA ARG A 125 3.42 -4.67 -0.43
C ARG A 125 1.92 -4.72 -0.73
N LEU A 126 1.22 -3.59 -0.65
CA LEU A 126 -0.20 -3.56 -1.05
C LEU A 126 -0.36 -3.81 -2.55
N SER A 127 0.58 -3.35 -3.38
CA SER A 127 0.50 -3.58 -4.80
C SER A 127 0.69 -5.05 -5.17
N GLU A 128 1.58 -5.76 -4.50
CA GLU A 128 1.74 -7.22 -4.64
C GLU A 128 0.45 -7.95 -4.26
N ILE A 129 -0.14 -7.62 -3.11
CA ILE A 129 -1.43 -8.19 -2.69
C ILE A 129 -2.53 -7.91 -3.73
N VAL A 130 -2.59 -6.67 -4.24
CA VAL A 130 -3.58 -6.29 -5.26
C VAL A 130 -3.38 -7.09 -6.54
N LEU A 131 -2.14 -7.36 -6.96
CA LEU A 131 -1.84 -8.17 -8.15
C LEU A 131 -2.29 -9.63 -7.99
N GLU A 132 -2.29 -10.17 -6.77
CA GLU A 132 -2.78 -11.53 -6.50
C GLU A 132 -4.30 -11.64 -6.44
N LEU A 133 -5.00 -10.53 -6.14
CA LEU A 133 -6.45 -10.51 -5.98
C LEU A 133 -7.21 -10.29 -7.31
N ILE A 134 -6.53 -9.81 -8.35
CA ILE A 134 -7.09 -9.54 -9.69
C ILE A 134 -6.93 -10.70 -10.66
#